data_AF-A0A1A8KB78-F1
#
_entry.id   AF-A0A1A8KB78-F1
#
_cell.length_a   1.000
_cell.length_b   1.000
_cell.length_c   1.000
_cell.angle_alpha   90.00
_cell.angle_beta   90.00
_cell.angle_gamma   90.00
#
_symmetry.space_group_name_H-M   'P 1'
#
loop_
_entity.id
_entity.type
_entity.pdbx_description
1 polymer ?
#
loop_
_entity_poly.entity_id
_entity_poly.type
_entity_poly.pdbx_seq_one_letter_code
_entity_poly.pdbx_strand_id
1 'polypeptide(L)'
;MTRCCSGIRRALALLMLLFTLRGRGCCWGLKSTSGDLEKSPHSDPAPWDVLQRHKRSWVWNQFFVLEEYTGNEPLYVGKLHSDVDKGEGKVKYVLTGEGATSIFTIDENTGD
;
A
#
# COMPACT_ATOMS: atom_id res chain seq x y z
N MET A 1 -27.78 41.08 -31.19
CA MET A 1 -26.93 40.23 -30.32
C MET A 1 -27.66 38.93 -29.98
N THR A 2 -27.74 37.92 -30.86
CA THR A 2 -28.48 36.66 -30.54
C THR A 2 -27.88 35.37 -31.13
N ARG A 3 -26.79 35.41 -31.90
CA ARG A 3 -26.20 34.18 -32.50
C ARG A 3 -25.21 33.43 -31.60
N CYS A 4 -24.79 34.00 -30.46
CA CYS A 4 -23.81 33.37 -29.57
C CYS A 4 -24.45 32.35 -28.60
N CYS A 5 -25.75 32.46 -28.31
CA CYS A 5 -26.45 31.63 -27.33
C CYS A 5 -26.71 30.18 -27.79
N SER A 6 -26.71 29.92 -29.11
CA SER A 6 -27.02 28.59 -29.67
C SER A 6 -25.83 27.62 -29.55
N GLY A 7 -24.60 28.10 -29.77
CA GLY A 7 -23.39 27.28 -29.68
C GLY A 7 -23.12 26.79 -28.26
N ILE A 8 -23.35 27.67 -27.27
CA ILE A 8 -23.15 27.35 -25.85
C ILE A 8 -24.14 26.28 -25.37
N ARG A 9 -25.40 26.34 -25.80
CA ARG A 9 -26.41 25.32 -25.46
C ARG A 9 -26.06 23.95 -26.04
N ARG A 10 -25.50 23.89 -27.26
CA ARG A 10 -25.05 22.62 -27.89
C ARG A 10 -23.79 22.07 -27.21
N ALA A 11 -22.84 22.93 -26.87
CA ALA A 11 -21.64 22.54 -26.14
C ALA A 11 -21.97 22.00 -24.74
N LEU A 12 -22.90 22.64 -24.01
CA LEU A 12 -23.38 22.17 -22.72
C LEU A 12 -24.14 20.84 -22.85
N ALA A 13 -24.97 20.65 -23.89
CA ALA A 13 -25.64 19.39 -24.14
C ALA A 13 -24.67 18.23 -24.42
N LEU A 14 -23.59 18.48 -25.19
CA LEU A 14 -22.54 17.50 -25.44
C LEU A 14 -21.72 17.18 -24.18
N LEU A 15 -21.43 18.20 -23.35
CA LEU A 15 -20.74 18.00 -22.07
C LEU A 15 -21.58 17.14 -21.10
N MET A 16 -22.90 17.39 -21.04
CA MET A 16 -23.83 16.60 -20.24
C MET A 16 -23.95 15.16 -20.76
N LEU A 17 -23.95 14.95 -22.08
CA LEU A 17 -23.96 13.61 -22.67
C LEU A 17 -22.68 12.82 -22.30
N LEU A 18 -21.52 13.49 -22.34
CA LEU A 18 -20.24 12.91 -21.92
C LEU A 18 -20.20 12.59 -20.42
N PHE A 19 -20.80 13.44 -19.57
CA PHE A 19 -20.95 13.17 -18.14
C PHE A 19 -21.90 11.99 -17.85
N THR A 20 -22.98 11.83 -18.63
CA THR A 20 -23.87 10.66 -18.51
C THR A 20 -23.21 9.37 -18.99
N LEU A 21 -22.37 9.42 -20.03
CA LEU A 21 -21.62 8.25 -20.52
C LEU A 21 -20.50 7.85 -19.55
N ARG A 22 -19.86 8.83 -18.89
CA ARG A 22 -18.83 8.61 -17.86
C ARG A 22 -19.42 8.21 -16.50
N GLY A 23 -20.72 8.37 -16.30
CA GLY A 23 -21.46 8.01 -15.08
C GLY A 23 -21.96 6.56 -14.98
N ARG A 24 -21.70 5.70 -15.97
CA ARG A 24 -21.94 4.23 -15.86
C ARG A 24 -20.72 3.47 -15.32
N GLY A 25 -19.95 4.13 -14.46
CA GLY A 25 -18.72 3.59 -13.92
C GLY A 25 -18.56 3.92 -12.45
N CYS A 26 -19.60 3.72 -11.64
CA CYS A 26 -19.51 3.53 -10.19
C CYS A 26 -20.87 3.07 -9.68
N CYS A 27 -20.97 1.80 -9.32
CA CYS A 27 -22.09 1.26 -8.55
C CYS A 27 -22.10 1.90 -7.16
N TRP A 28 -22.70 3.08 -7.06
CA TRP A 28 -23.15 3.70 -5.82
C TRP A 28 -24.66 3.85 -6.06
N GLY A 29 -25.52 2.90 -5.67
CA GLY A 29 -25.72 2.47 -4.30
C GLY A 29 -26.85 3.31 -3.70
N LEU A 30 -28.12 3.00 -4.05
CA LEU A 30 -29.29 3.11 -3.15
C LEU A 30 -30.57 2.56 -3.81
N LYS A 31 -31.06 1.41 -3.33
CA LYS A 31 -32.39 1.26 -2.69
C LYS A 31 -32.59 -0.20 -2.30
N SER A 32 -32.46 -0.46 -1.00
CA SER A 32 -32.92 -1.69 -0.37
C SER A 32 -34.44 -1.60 -0.25
N THR A 33 -35.17 -2.43 -1.01
CA THR A 33 -36.59 -2.70 -0.77
C THR A 33 -36.70 -3.98 0.03
N SER A 34 -37.24 -3.82 1.24
CA SER A 34 -37.62 -4.85 2.19
C SER A 34 -38.34 -6.03 1.54
N GLY A 35 -37.86 -7.23 1.82
CA GLY A 35 -38.50 -8.50 1.49
C GLY A 35 -37.88 -9.56 2.38
N ASP A 36 -38.45 -9.73 3.57
CA ASP A 36 -38.11 -10.83 4.48
C ASP A 36 -38.54 -12.14 3.82
N LEU A 37 -37.59 -12.80 3.15
CA LEU A 37 -37.72 -14.18 2.73
C LEU A 37 -36.77 -15.02 3.57
N GLU A 38 -37.38 -15.81 4.45
CA GLU A 38 -36.79 -16.82 5.32
C GLU A 38 -35.68 -17.61 4.62
N LYS A 39 -34.42 -17.38 5.00
CA LYS A 39 -33.25 -18.04 4.42
C LYS A 39 -32.97 -19.34 5.19
N SER A 40 -33.28 -20.47 4.54
CA SER A 40 -32.95 -21.82 4.99
C SER A 40 -31.46 -21.98 5.38
N PRO A 41 -31.08 -22.72 6.45
CA PRO A 41 -29.71 -22.76 6.97
C PRO A 41 -28.70 -23.55 6.13
N HIS A 42 -29.12 -24.22 5.05
CA HIS A 42 -28.23 -25.08 4.27
C HIS A 42 -28.21 -24.64 2.81
N SER A 43 -27.49 -23.55 2.56
CA SER A 43 -27.02 -23.21 1.21
C SER A 43 -25.53 -23.52 1.20
N ASP A 44 -25.12 -24.53 0.44
CA ASP A 44 -23.70 -24.68 0.07
C ASP A 44 -23.26 -23.34 -0.55
N PRO A 45 -22.10 -22.78 -0.14
CA PRO A 45 -21.64 -21.51 -0.70
C PRO A 45 -21.49 -21.67 -2.21
N ALA A 46 -22.03 -20.70 -2.95
CA ALA A 46 -22.04 -20.78 -4.39
C ALA A 46 -20.58 -20.74 -4.90
N PRO A 47 -20.23 -21.40 -6.03
CA PRO A 47 -18.86 -21.47 -6.54
C PRO A 47 -18.18 -20.12 -6.81
N TRP A 48 -18.97 -19.04 -6.85
CA TRP A 48 -18.54 -17.66 -7.06
C TRP A 48 -18.36 -16.85 -5.78
N ASP A 49 -18.58 -17.42 -4.58
CA ASP A 49 -18.11 -16.84 -3.30
C ASP A 49 -16.57 -17.00 -3.23
N VAL A 50 -15.91 -16.40 -4.21
CA VAL A 50 -14.47 -16.39 -4.40
C VAL A 50 -13.89 -15.59 -3.25
N LEU A 51 -13.17 -16.28 -2.37
CA LEU A 51 -12.44 -15.66 -1.26
C LEU A 51 -11.57 -14.51 -1.82
N GLN A 52 -11.97 -13.28 -1.53
CA GLN A 52 -11.24 -12.10 -1.97
C GLN A 52 -9.93 -11.99 -1.18
N ARG A 53 -8.82 -12.27 -1.87
CA ARG A 53 -7.49 -12.10 -1.30
C ARG A 53 -7.23 -10.61 -1.05
N HIS A 54 -7.03 -10.24 0.20
CA HIS A 54 -6.63 -8.90 0.56
C HIS A 54 -5.16 -8.63 0.19
N LYS A 55 -4.88 -7.43 -0.30
CA LYS A 55 -3.50 -6.98 -0.56
C LYS A 55 -2.74 -6.90 0.77
N ARG A 56 -1.56 -7.53 0.82
CA ARG A 56 -0.64 -7.44 1.95
C ARG A 56 0.51 -6.50 1.61
N SER A 57 1.03 -5.82 2.62
CA SER A 57 2.25 -5.03 2.51
C SER A 57 3.47 -5.92 2.72
N TRP A 58 4.61 -5.48 2.19
CA TRP A 58 5.89 -6.14 2.41
C TRP A 58 6.53 -5.67 3.71
N VAL A 59 7.31 -6.56 4.32
CA VAL A 59 8.15 -6.26 5.48
C VAL A 59 9.60 -6.43 5.04
N TRP A 60 10.36 -5.34 5.05
CA TRP A 60 11.76 -5.29 4.58
C TRP A 60 12.76 -4.94 5.68
N ASN A 61 12.28 -4.62 6.88
CA ASN A 61 13.07 -4.17 8.03
C ASN A 61 13.53 -5.33 8.90
N GLN A 62 14.09 -6.38 8.29
CA GLN A 62 14.59 -7.57 8.98
C GLN A 62 15.95 -7.96 8.43
N PHE A 63 16.89 -8.23 9.33
CA PHE A 63 18.16 -8.86 9.00
C PHE A 63 18.14 -10.33 9.41
N PHE A 64 18.97 -11.14 8.75
CA PHE A 64 19.12 -12.57 9.05
C PHE A 64 20.56 -12.84 9.46
N VAL A 65 20.74 -13.63 10.51
CA VAL A 65 22.05 -13.95 11.08
C VAL A 65 22.14 -15.46 11.24
N LEU A 66 23.29 -16.04 10.90
CA LEU A 66 23.57 -17.44 11.17
C LEU A 66 23.79 -17.61 12.69
N GLU A 67 23.08 -18.56 13.29
CA GLU A 67 23.35 -18.97 14.66
C GLU A 67 24.68 -19.73 14.77
N GLU A 68 25.28 -19.71 15.95
CA GLU A 68 26.51 -20.48 16.27
C GLU A 68 27.67 -20.25 15.30
N TYR A 69 27.87 -19.01 14.85
CA TYR A 69 29.01 -18.67 14.02
C TYR A 69 30.35 -18.95 14.75
N THR A 70 31.21 -19.76 14.13
CA THR A 70 32.48 -20.24 14.72
C THR A 70 33.73 -19.47 14.28
N GLY A 71 33.55 -18.39 13.52
CA GLY A 71 34.68 -17.55 13.10
C GLY A 71 35.19 -16.67 14.23
N ASN A 72 36.42 -16.17 14.03
CA ASN A 72 37.10 -15.32 15.02
C ASN A 72 36.79 -13.83 14.83
N GLU A 73 36.14 -13.45 13.72
CA GLU A 73 35.81 -12.09 13.36
C GLU A 73 34.30 -11.83 13.52
N PRO A 74 33.87 -10.57 13.76
CA PRO A 74 32.45 -10.23 13.78
C PRO A 74 31.76 -10.60 12.46
N LEU A 75 30.60 -11.24 12.55
CA LEU A 75 29.80 -11.58 11.38
C LEU A 75 29.07 -10.34 10.85
N TYR A 76 29.28 -10.00 9.58
CA TYR A 76 28.52 -8.93 8.93
C TYR A 76 27.07 -9.35 8.72
N VAL A 77 26.14 -8.54 9.25
CA VAL A 77 24.69 -8.83 9.25
C VAL A 77 23.97 -8.07 8.14
N GLY A 78 24.34 -6.81 7.90
CA GLY A 78 23.69 -5.94 6.94
C GLY A 78 24.06 -4.48 7.16
N LYS A 79 23.35 -3.59 6.47
CA LYS A 79 23.61 -2.14 6.49
C LYS A 79 22.33 -1.37 6.62
N LEU A 80 22.29 -0.42 7.55
CA LEU A 80 21.30 0.64 7.59
C LEU A 80 21.71 1.76 6.66
N HIS A 81 20.80 2.16 5.78
CA HIS A 81 21.04 3.28 4.88
C HIS A 81 19.80 4.17 4.83
N SER A 82 20.04 5.47 4.87
CA SER A 82 19.01 6.47 4.70
C SER A 82 19.15 7.13 3.33
N ASP A 83 18.05 7.30 2.60
CA ASP A 83 18.08 7.94 1.27
C ASP A 83 18.60 9.39 1.28
N VAL A 84 18.59 10.04 2.44
CA VAL A 84 19.18 11.37 2.65
C VAL A 84 20.69 11.34 2.82
N ASP A 85 21.29 10.18 3.11
CA ASP A 85 22.72 10.02 3.20
C ASP A 85 23.36 9.99 1.81
N LYS A 86 24.01 11.10 1.46
CA LYS A 86 24.73 11.27 0.19
C LYS A 86 26.18 10.78 0.25
N GLY A 87 26.63 10.22 1.38
CA GLY A 87 28.04 9.88 1.61
C GLY A 87 28.92 11.08 1.97
N GLU A 88 28.32 12.17 2.44
CA GLU A 88 29.03 13.39 2.88
C GLU A 88 29.39 13.36 4.37
N GLY A 89 29.10 12.26 5.09
CA GLY A 89 29.35 12.13 6.53
C GLY A 89 28.44 13.00 7.42
N LYS A 90 27.31 13.47 6.88
CA LYS A 90 26.34 14.32 7.60
C LYS A 90 25.29 13.52 8.37
N VAL A 91 25.16 12.23 8.06
CA VAL A 91 24.23 11.30 8.71
C VAL A 91 25.03 10.46 9.69
N LYS A 92 24.49 10.29 10.90
CA LYS A 92 25.06 9.44 11.94
C LYS A 92 24.09 8.31 12.25
N TYR A 93 24.55 7.08 12.10
CA TYR A 93 23.78 5.87 12.42
C TYR A 93 23.99 5.51 13.90
N VAL A 94 22.90 5.20 14.59
CA VAL A 94 22.90 4.83 16.01
C VAL A 94 21.99 3.62 16.19
N LEU A 95 22.52 2.57 16.83
CA LEU A 95 21.79 1.34 17.14
C LEU A 95 21.41 1.32 18.62
N THR A 96 20.15 1.04 18.91
CA THR A 96 19.60 0.93 20.28
C THR A 96 18.69 -0.27 20.39
N GLY A 97 18.64 -0.90 21.57
CA GLY A 97 17.78 -2.05 21.84
C GLY A 97 18.53 -3.18 22.52
N GLU A 98 17.89 -4.35 22.56
CA GLU A 98 18.51 -5.56 23.09
C GLU A 98 19.69 -6.00 22.21
N GLY A 99 20.82 -6.32 22.84
CA GLY A 99 22.04 -6.74 22.14
C GLY A 99 22.81 -5.61 21.45
N ALA A 100 22.33 -4.37 21.44
CA ALA A 100 23.07 -3.23 20.90
C ALA A 100 24.35 -2.97 21.71
N THR A 101 25.43 -2.57 21.04
CA THR A 101 26.75 -2.28 21.63
C THR A 101 27.50 -3.51 22.18
N SER A 102 26.85 -4.64 22.38
CA SER A 102 27.47 -5.88 22.86
C SER A 102 27.52 -6.96 21.78
N ILE A 103 26.36 -7.47 21.35
CA ILE A 103 26.22 -8.53 20.35
C ILE A 103 26.21 -7.93 18.94
N PHE A 104 25.49 -6.82 18.79
CA PHE A 104 25.35 -6.08 17.54
C PHE A 104 25.99 -4.70 17.69
N THR A 105 26.94 -4.42 16.82
CA THR A 105 27.61 -3.12 16.71
C THR A 105 27.25 -2.47 15.38
N ILE A 106 27.36 -1.14 15.32
CA ILE A 106 27.14 -0.38 14.08
C ILE A 106 28.28 0.62 13.90
N ASP A 107 28.74 0.79 12.67
CA ASP A 107 29.57 1.91 12.26
C ASP A 107 28.70 3.16 12.11
N GLU A 108 29.01 4.17 12.93
CA GLU A 108 28.22 5.40 12.99
C GLU A 108 28.22 6.21 11.67
N ASN A 109 29.23 6.04 10.82
CA ASN A 109 29.40 6.78 9.57
C ASN A 109 28.86 6.01 8.36
N THR A 110 28.98 4.68 8.36
CA THR A 110 28.58 3.87 7.20
C THR A 110 27.25 3.17 7.38
N GLY A 111 26.80 2.93 8.61
CA GLY A 111 25.59 2.18 8.95
C GLY A 111 25.75 0.67 8.85
N ASP A 112 26.98 0.16 8.71
CA ASP A 112 27.29 -1.28 8.72
C ASP A 112 27.28 -1.86 10.14
#